data_AF-A0A2E5IZT1-F1
#
_entry.id   AF-A0A2E5IZT1-F1
#
_cell.length_a   1.000
_cell.length_b   1.000
_cell.length_c   1.000
_cell.angle_alpha   90.00
_cell.angle_beta   90.00
_cell.angle_gamma   90.00
#
_symmetry.space_group_name_H-M   'P 1'
#
loop_
_entity.id
_entity.type
_entity.pdbx_description
1 polymer ?
#
loop_
_entity_poly.entity_id
_entity_poly.type
_entity_poly.pdbx_seq_one_letter_code
_entity_poly.pdbx_strand_id
1 'polypeptide(L)' 'MSEFYGKSAPQATTGPTPKPVETTHTNLLEIDIKDENTALNVMVGFLGLAQKRGCFAINESAKIFECVKQFRSDDLSK' A
#
# COMPACT_ATOMS: atom_id res chain seq x y z
N MET A 1 55.12 -28.82 1.16
CA MET A 1 54.71 -29.04 -0.23
C MET A 1 53.19 -28.97 -0.27
N SER A 2 52.67 -27.92 -0.90
CA SER A 2 51.28 -27.67 -1.34
C SER A 2 50.17 -27.80 -0.28
N GLU A 3 49.64 -26.73 0.33
CA GLU A 3 48.86 -25.61 -0.26
C GLU A 3 47.63 -26.05 -1.07
N PHE A 4 46.54 -25.29 -0.85
CA PHE A 4 45.35 -25.15 -1.72
C PHE A 4 44.38 -26.34 -1.69
N TYR A 5 43.05 -26.26 -1.54
CA TYR A 5 41.97 -25.26 -1.62
C TYR A 5 40.77 -25.95 -0.93
N GLY A 6 39.73 -25.36 -0.36
CA GLY A 6 39.28 -23.99 -0.22
C GLY A 6 38.06 -24.04 0.71
N LYS A 7 38.14 -23.30 1.82
CA LYS A 7 37.08 -23.19 2.82
C LYS A 7 36.09 -22.14 2.31
N SER A 8 35.07 -22.56 1.55
CA SER A 8 33.99 -21.68 1.11
C SER A 8 33.03 -21.44 2.26
N ALA A 9 33.23 -20.31 2.96
CA ALA A 9 32.22 -19.75 3.84
C ALA A 9 30.96 -19.41 3.03
N PRO A 10 29.74 -19.62 3.55
CA PRO A 10 28.54 -19.13 2.90
C PRO A 10 28.59 -17.59 2.90
N GLN A 11 28.72 -17.03 1.70
CA GLN A 11 28.62 -15.61 1.43
C GLN A 11 27.22 -15.15 1.82
N ALA A 12 27.14 -14.30 2.84
CA ALA A 12 25.92 -13.59 3.20
C ALA A 12 25.48 -12.75 1.99
N THR A 13 24.42 -13.18 1.34
CA THR A 13 23.75 -12.39 0.29
C THR A 13 22.99 -11.26 0.98
N THR A 14 23.56 -10.07 1.02
CA THR A 14 22.82 -8.83 1.34
C THR A 14 21.97 -8.47 0.13
N GLY A 15 20.85 -9.18 -0.05
CA GLY A 15 19.77 -8.70 -0.91
C GLY A 15 19.16 -7.43 -0.29
N PRO A 16 18.65 -6.48 -1.10
CA PRO A 16 17.94 -5.34 -0.57
C PRO A 16 16.72 -5.85 0.21
N THR A 17 16.75 -5.69 1.53
CA THR A 17 15.63 -5.93 2.41
C THR A 17 14.44 -5.12 1.89
N PRO A 18 13.32 -5.75 1.48
CA PRO A 18 12.11 -4.99 1.21
C PRO A 18 11.75 -4.26 2.49
N LYS A 19 11.85 -2.93 2.48
CA LYS A 19 11.42 -2.09 3.59
C LYS A 19 9.95 -2.45 3.85
N PRO A 20 9.58 -2.88 5.07
CA PRO A 20 8.18 -3.06 5.42
C PRO A 20 7.46 -1.76 5.09
N VAL A 21 6.47 -1.82 4.20
CA VAL A 21 5.54 -0.72 3.99
C VAL A 21 4.77 -0.60 5.29
N GLU A 22 5.21 0.30 6.18
CA GLU A 22 4.45 0.67 7.36
C GLU A 22 3.09 1.13 6.86
N THR A 23 2.09 0.28 7.07
CA THR A 23 0.69 0.65 6.93
C THR A 23 0.39 1.51 8.14
N THR A 24 0.79 2.79 8.06
CA THR A 24 0.41 3.79 9.04
C THR A 24 -1.11 3.77 9.15
N HIS A 25 -1.58 3.31 10.31
CA HIS A 25 -3.00 3.20 10.59
C HIS A 25 -3.51 4.60 10.94
N THR A 26 -3.65 5.45 9.93
CA THR A 26 -4.13 6.82 10.09
C THR A 26 -5.59 6.79 10.51
N ASN A 27 -5.89 7.40 11.66
CA ASN A 27 -7.27 7.58 12.09
C ASN A 27 -7.97 8.57 11.13
N LEU A 28 -8.84 8.06 10.27
CA LEU A 28 -9.56 8.85 9.27
C LEU A 28 -10.41 9.96 9.88
N LEU A 29 -10.81 9.83 11.15
CA LEU A 29 -11.63 10.82 11.86
C LEU A 29 -10.83 12.05 12.32
N GLU A 30 -9.51 11.95 12.38
CA GLU A 30 -8.62 13.02 12.85
C GLU A 30 -7.99 13.82 11.70
N ILE A 31 -8.28 13.44 10.45
CA ILE A 31 -7.74 14.12 9.28
C ILE A 31 -8.48 15.44 9.08
N ASP A 32 -7.72 16.54 9.16
CA ASP A 32 -8.22 17.87 8.84
C ASP A 32 -8.38 18.05 7.32
N ILE A 33 -9.59 18.40 6.87
CA ILE A 33 -9.95 18.45 5.45
C ILE A 33 -9.61 19.83 4.89
N LYS A 34 -8.39 19.98 4.36
CA LYS A 34 -7.85 21.27 3.88
C LYS A 34 -8.05 21.52 2.39
N ASP A 35 -8.27 20.47 1.62
CA ASP A 35 -8.36 20.51 0.16
C ASP A 35 -9.14 19.30 -0.38
N GLU A 36 -9.49 19.37 -1.66
CA GLU A 36 -10.28 18.36 -2.36
C GLU A 36 -9.60 16.98 -2.38
N ASN A 37 -8.28 16.93 -2.55
CA ASN A 37 -7.54 15.67 -2.58
C ASN A 37 -7.51 15.02 -1.19
N THR A 38 -7.35 15.82 -0.13
CA THR A 38 -7.47 15.33 1.25
C THR A 38 -8.87 14.78 1.52
N ALA A 39 -9.93 15.49 1.13
CA ALA A 39 -11.31 15.03 1.27
C ALA A 39 -11.56 13.69 0.55
N LEU A 40 -11.12 13.60 -0.71
CA LEU A 40 -11.23 12.40 -1.53
C LEU A 40 -10.50 11.22 -0.89
N ASN A 41 -9.27 11.41 -0.42
CA ASN A 41 -8.48 10.36 0.22
C ASN A 41 -9.15 9.84 1.50
N VAL A 42 -9.77 10.72 2.30
CA VAL A 42 -10.55 10.32 3.48
C VAL A 42 -11.77 9.49 3.08
N MET A 43 -12.52 9.91 2.05
CA MET A 43 -13.65 9.14 1.53
C MET A 43 -13.23 7.74 1.05
N VAL A 44 -12.15 7.65 0.26
CA VAL A 44 -11.59 6.37 -0.21
C VAL A 44 -11.14 5.49 0.97
N GLY A 45 -10.56 6.10 2.01
CA GLY A 45 -10.21 5.41 3.26
C GLY A 45 -11.42 4.77 3.94
N PHE A 46 -12.53 5.51 4.07
CA PHE A 46 -13.76 4.98 4.66
C PHE A 46 -14.40 3.88 3.83
N LEU A 47 -14.37 3.98 2.50
CA LEU A 47 -14.83 2.91 1.60
C LEU A 47 -14.02 1.63 1.82
N GLY A 48 -12.69 1.74 1.96
CA GLY A 48 -11.83 0.60 2.30
C GLY A 48 -12.13 0.00 3.69
N LEU A 49 -12.44 0.85 4.68
CA LEU A 49 -12.85 0.40 6.01
C LEU A 49 -14.20 -0.32 5.99
N ALA A 50 -15.18 0.20 5.25
CA ALA A 50 -16.49 -0.42 5.07
C ALA A 50 -16.38 -1.79 4.37
N GLN A 51 -15.50 -1.92 3.38
CA GLN A 51 -15.19 -3.21 2.76
C GLN A 51 -14.64 -4.22 3.77
N LYS A 52 -13.69 -3.83 4.62
CA LYS A 52 -13.14 -4.70 5.68
C LYS A 52 -14.20 -5.13 6.71
N ARG A 53 -15.26 -4.34 6.89
CA ARG A 53 -16.40 -4.64 7.76
C ARG A 53 -17.47 -5.49 7.09
N GLY A 54 -17.33 -5.81 5.80
CA GLY A 54 -18.31 -6.58 5.04
C GLY A 54 -19.59 -5.80 4.71
N CYS A 55 -19.53 -4.47 4.63
CA CYS A 55 -20.68 -3.64 4.28
C CYS A 55 -21.15 -3.80 2.84
N PHE A 56 -20.28 -4.32 1.96
CA PHE A 56 -20.54 -4.47 0.53
C PHE A 56 -20.31 -5.91 0.10
N ALA A 57 -21.13 -6.38 -0.84
CA ALA A 57 -20.87 -7.62 -1.55
C ALA A 57 -19.65 -7.49 -2.49
N ILE A 58 -19.16 -8.63 -2.99
CA ILE A 58 -17.95 -8.67 -3.84
C ILE A 58 -18.14 -7.87 -5.14
N ASN A 59 -19.32 -8.00 -5.77
CA ASN A 59 -19.67 -7.27 -7.00
C ASN A 59 -19.77 -5.75 -6.77
N GLU A 60 -20.32 -5.32 -5.64
CA GLU A 60 -20.39 -3.91 -5.25
C GLU A 60 -19.00 -3.34 -4.98
N SER A 61 -18.17 -4.09 -4.23
CA SER A 61 -16.77 -3.71 -3.94
C SER A 61 -15.96 -3.54 -5.22
N ALA A 62 -16.15 -4.42 -6.21
CA ALA A 62 -15.50 -4.31 -7.51
C ALA A 62 -15.89 -3.00 -8.22
N LYS A 63 -17.19 -2.66 -8.22
CA LYS A 63 -17.66 -1.43 -8.85
C LYS A 63 -17.17 -0.17 -8.15
N ILE A 64 -17.15 -0.17 -6.81
CA ILE A 64 -16.59 0.92 -6.01
C ILE A 64 -15.10 1.12 -6.37
N PHE A 65 -14.33 0.04 -6.53
CA PHE A 65 -12.92 0.14 -6.85
C PHE A 65 -12.65 0.69 -8.27
N GLU A 66 -13.52 0.42 -9.24
CA GLU A 66 -13.48 1.09 -10.56
C GLU A 66 -13.65 2.61 -10.41
N CYS A 67 -14.64 3.05 -9.62
CA CYS A 67 -14.86 4.46 -9.35
C CYS A 67 -13.64 5.11 -8.67
N VAL A 68 -13.10 4.47 -7.63
CA VAL A 68 -11.91 4.97 -6.91
C VAL A 68 -10.70 5.11 -7.85
N LYS A 69 -10.50 4.17 -8.78
CA LYS A 69 -9.42 4.27 -9.77
C LYS A 69 -9.54 5.52 -10.65
N GLN A 70 -10.75 5.87 -11.08
CA GLN A 70 -10.97 7.04 -11.93
C GLN A 70 -10.46 8.32 -11.26
N PHE A 71 -10.62 8.44 -9.94
CA PHE A 71 -10.16 9.60 -9.18
C PHE A 71 -8.66 9.57 -8.84
N ARG A 72 -8.04 8.37 -8.78
CA ARG A 72 -6.61 8.22 -8.48
C ARG A 72 -5.72 8.35 -9.71
N SER A 73 -6.27 8.17 -10.92
CA SER A 73 -5.52 8.28 -12.17
C SER A 73 -5.19 9.72 -12.59
N ASP A 74 -5.80 10.74 -11.96
CA ASP A 74 -5.45 12.15 -12.18
C ASP A 74 -4.09 12.56 -11.56
N ASP A 75 -3.51 11.74 -10.69
CA ASP A 75 -2.23 12.02 -9.99
C ASP A 75 -0.98 11.55 -10.76
N LEU A 76 -1.13 10.75 -11.82
CA LEU A 76 0.02 10.14 -12.54
C LEU A 76 0.28 10.69 -13.95
N SER A 77 -0.39 11.77 -14.36
CA SER A 77 -0.24 12.34 -15.72
C SER A 77 0.10 13.84 -15.78
N LYS A 78 0.70 14.42 -14.74
CA LYS A 78 1.29 15.77 -14.80
C LYS A 78 2.75 15.77 -14.35
#